data_AF-A0A967BI15-F1
#
_entry.id   AF-A0A967BI15-F1
#
_cell.length_a   1.000
_cell.length_b   1.000
_cell.length_c   1.000
_cell.angle_alpha   90.00
_cell.angle_beta   90.00
_cell.angle_gamma   90.00
#
_symmetry.space_group_name_H-M   'P 1'
#
loop_
_entity.id
_entity.type
_entity.pdbx_description
1 polymer ?
#
loop_
_entity_poly.entity_id
_entity_poly.type
_entity_poly.pdbx_seq_one_letter_code
_entity_poly.pdbx_strand_id
1 'polypeptide(L)'
;EYSLESVISDFDQMGRKVMGKGLDLINGTIIPRPPWASADTDNRTTFRYVVGVRDIGTSSRPTAEPYAVFTDEGRSVFNNYYYQNHSDPVGHPNAAGFQLLAEIFGDMILGIDKLAPVNSGFNKSGSGSNLNANDFLWAKLHESSSSIRKSATYFSINGREVPTNVSGSGKRATLTYRVKKSDIECAGRIAVRSEDTASPANVTNRVMGEYSVGGAKLLKGDVDGDCRVNGFDLSLLGLSFGSRRGQPRYSSLADTNSDGSIDGEDLAKLASNFGKSSS
;
A
#
# COMPACT_ATOMS: atom_id res chain seq x y z
N GLU A 1 -15.59 24.91 8.39
CA GLU A 1 -14.82 23.89 7.65
C GLU A 1 -15.77 22.81 7.16
N TYR A 2 -15.57 22.29 5.95
CA TYR A 2 -16.35 21.16 5.44
C TYR A 2 -15.77 19.86 5.99
N SER A 3 -16.61 18.94 6.46
CA SER A 3 -16.15 17.60 6.83
C SER A 3 -15.87 16.77 5.56
N LEU A 4 -14.98 15.80 5.67
CA LEU A 4 -14.69 14.89 4.56
C LEU A 4 -15.95 14.12 4.13
N GLU A 5 -16.78 13.76 5.09
CA GLU A 5 -18.06 13.09 4.88
C GLU A 5 -19.01 13.96 4.04
N SER A 6 -19.06 15.28 4.29
CA SER A 6 -19.83 16.22 3.47
C SER A 6 -19.29 16.30 2.05
N VAL A 7 -17.96 16.37 1.87
CA VAL A 7 -17.33 16.40 0.54
C VAL A 7 -17.66 15.14 -0.27
N ILE A 8 -17.61 13.96 0.35
CA ILE A 8 -17.97 12.68 -0.28
C ILE A 8 -19.47 12.65 -0.64
N SER A 9 -20.33 13.13 0.27
CA SER A 9 -21.78 13.21 0.04
C SER A 9 -22.12 14.15 -1.13
N ASP A 10 -21.47 15.30 -1.20
CA ASP A 10 -21.66 16.26 -2.30
C ASP A 10 -21.18 15.67 -3.63
N PHE A 11 -20.05 14.97 -3.63
CA PHE A 11 -19.53 14.26 -4.80
C PHE A 11 -20.49 13.16 -5.30
N ASP A 12 -21.07 12.35 -4.39
CA ASP A 12 -22.12 11.38 -4.75
C ASP A 12 -23.34 12.07 -5.35
N GLN A 13 -23.80 13.18 -4.75
CA GLN A 13 -24.94 13.95 -5.25
C GLN A 13 -24.68 14.51 -6.66
N MET A 14 -23.47 15.00 -6.94
CA MET A 14 -23.07 15.42 -8.29
C MET A 14 -23.20 14.27 -9.29
N GLY A 15 -22.66 13.10 -8.95
CA GLY A 15 -22.80 11.90 -9.78
C GLY A 15 -24.26 11.50 -10.03
N ARG A 16 -25.14 11.65 -9.02
CA ARG A 16 -26.59 11.35 -9.17
C ARG A 16 -27.24 12.32 -10.15
N LYS A 17 -26.87 13.60 -10.10
CA LYS A 17 -27.39 14.62 -11.02
C LYS A 17 -26.95 14.38 -12.47
N VAL A 18 -25.72 13.90 -12.68
CA VAL A 18 -25.21 13.53 -14.03
C VAL A 18 -26.03 12.35 -14.59
N MET A 19 -26.14 11.25 -13.85
CA MET A 19 -26.92 10.08 -14.29
C MET A 19 -28.41 10.42 -14.47
N GLY A 20 -28.96 11.28 -13.62
CA GLY A 20 -30.36 11.75 -13.75
C GLY A 20 -30.63 12.56 -15.01
N LYS A 21 -29.59 13.05 -15.69
CA LYS A 21 -29.66 13.67 -17.02
C LYS A 21 -29.43 12.67 -18.17
N GLY A 22 -29.30 11.38 -17.87
CA GLY A 22 -29.04 10.34 -18.88
C GLY A 22 -27.61 10.38 -19.44
N LEU A 23 -26.67 11.00 -18.73
CA LEU A 23 -25.26 11.04 -19.11
C LEU A 23 -24.49 9.90 -18.46
N ASP A 24 -23.56 9.31 -19.21
CA ASP A 24 -22.58 8.36 -18.67
C ASP A 24 -21.63 9.06 -17.70
N LEU A 25 -21.23 8.35 -16.64
CA LEU A 25 -20.39 8.86 -15.58
C LEU A 25 -19.23 7.92 -15.31
N ILE A 26 -18.03 8.47 -15.30
CA ILE A 26 -16.83 7.84 -14.72
C ILE A 26 -16.41 8.70 -13.53
N ASN A 27 -16.35 8.09 -12.34
CA ASN A 27 -15.72 8.72 -11.19
C ASN A 27 -14.21 8.71 -11.36
N GLY A 28 -13.52 9.71 -10.83
CA GLY A 28 -12.05 9.71 -10.76
C GLY A 28 -11.58 9.87 -9.34
N THR A 29 -10.65 9.03 -8.90
CA THR A 29 -9.89 9.32 -7.68
C THR A 29 -8.88 10.44 -7.96
N ILE A 30 -8.52 11.20 -6.93
CA ILE A 30 -7.48 12.23 -7.02
C ILE A 30 -6.08 11.60 -6.93
N ILE A 31 -5.07 12.28 -7.43
CA ILE A 31 -3.66 11.87 -7.31
C ILE A 31 -3.10 12.12 -5.90
N PRO A 32 -2.03 11.43 -5.48
CA PRO A 32 -1.39 11.68 -4.19
C PRO A 32 -0.72 13.04 -4.12
N ARG A 33 -0.77 13.71 -2.95
CA ARG A 33 -0.01 14.92 -2.69
C ARG A 33 1.48 14.61 -2.54
N PRO A 34 2.37 15.49 -3.03
CA PRO A 34 3.80 15.32 -2.84
C PRO A 34 4.23 15.58 -1.38
N PRO A 35 5.40 15.08 -0.96
CA PRO A 35 5.89 15.26 0.40
C PRO A 35 6.13 16.72 0.80
N TRP A 36 6.29 17.62 -0.17
CA TRP A 36 6.47 19.06 0.06
C TRP A 36 5.16 19.87 0.07
N ALA A 37 4.00 19.21 -0.03
CA ALA A 37 2.72 19.90 0.06
C ALA A 37 2.57 20.64 1.40
N SER A 38 1.80 21.72 1.43
CA SER A 38 1.59 22.51 2.65
C SER A 38 0.68 21.84 3.68
N ALA A 39 -0.06 20.81 3.27
CA ALA A 39 -0.98 20.06 4.11
C ALA A 39 -1.09 18.61 3.60
N ASP A 40 -1.45 17.69 4.50
CA ASP A 40 -1.70 16.28 4.16
C ASP A 40 -0.52 15.62 3.40
N THR A 41 0.71 15.93 3.80
CA THR A 41 1.95 15.42 3.19
C THR A 41 2.11 13.91 3.28
N ASP A 42 1.40 13.28 4.23
CA ASP A 42 1.33 11.84 4.42
C ASP A 42 0.15 11.20 3.66
N ASN A 43 -0.63 12.00 2.92
CA ASN A 43 -1.82 11.59 2.18
C ASN A 43 -2.92 10.92 3.02
N ARG A 44 -2.96 11.13 4.35
CA ARG A 44 -3.94 10.45 5.21
C ARG A 44 -5.37 10.86 4.89
N THR A 45 -5.61 12.16 4.71
CA THR A 45 -6.93 12.71 4.39
C THR A 45 -7.28 12.45 2.93
N THR A 46 -6.33 12.63 2.03
CA THR A 46 -6.43 12.31 0.60
C THR A 46 -6.85 10.85 0.40
N PHE A 47 -6.19 9.90 1.08
CA PHE A 47 -6.56 8.49 0.99
C PHE A 47 -7.97 8.21 1.51
N ARG A 48 -8.40 8.85 2.62
CA ARG A 48 -9.78 8.70 3.10
C ARG A 48 -10.81 9.21 2.09
N TYR A 49 -10.52 10.31 1.40
CA TYR A 49 -11.37 10.79 0.30
C TYR A 49 -11.43 9.78 -0.85
N VAL A 50 -10.28 9.27 -1.28
CA VAL A 50 -10.16 8.23 -2.32
C VAL A 50 -10.99 7.00 -1.96
N VAL A 51 -10.92 6.53 -0.72
CA VAL A 51 -11.75 5.41 -0.23
C VAL A 51 -13.24 5.76 -0.30
N GLY A 52 -13.64 7.00 0.01
CA GLY A 52 -15.01 7.46 -0.15
C GLY A 52 -15.49 7.43 -1.62
N VAL A 53 -14.66 7.90 -2.54
CA VAL A 53 -14.94 7.83 -3.99
C VAL A 53 -15.09 6.38 -4.46
N ARG A 54 -14.24 5.48 -3.95
CA ARG A 54 -14.34 4.04 -4.24
C ARG A 54 -15.58 3.38 -3.64
N ASP A 55 -15.97 3.74 -2.42
CA ASP A 55 -17.19 3.21 -1.80
C ASP A 55 -18.45 3.66 -2.58
N ILE A 56 -18.41 4.83 -3.25
CA ILE A 56 -19.43 5.30 -4.22
C ILE A 56 -19.31 4.55 -5.56
N GLY A 57 -18.07 4.27 -6.00
CA GLY A 57 -17.73 3.52 -7.20
C GLY A 57 -18.26 2.09 -7.13
N THR A 58 -19.38 1.84 -7.78
CA THR A 58 -19.96 0.50 -7.93
C THR A 58 -20.15 0.21 -9.42
N SER A 59 -20.70 -0.95 -9.80
CA SER A 59 -20.87 -1.31 -11.21
C SER A 59 -21.70 -0.31 -12.03
N SER A 60 -22.50 0.55 -11.40
CA SER A 60 -23.24 1.64 -12.07
C SER A 60 -22.45 2.95 -12.21
N ARG A 61 -21.24 3.01 -11.63
CA ARG A 61 -20.36 4.17 -11.59
C ARG A 61 -18.90 3.73 -11.64
N PRO A 62 -18.40 3.35 -12.83
CA PRO A 62 -17.00 2.96 -13.00
C PRO A 62 -16.08 4.05 -12.44
N THR A 63 -14.95 3.64 -11.87
CA THR A 63 -14.00 4.54 -11.21
C THR A 63 -12.64 4.43 -11.87
N ALA A 64 -12.17 5.52 -12.45
CA ALA A 64 -10.78 5.70 -12.83
C ALA A 64 -9.94 5.91 -11.55
N GLU A 65 -8.79 5.26 -11.49
CA GLU A 65 -7.97 5.15 -10.27
C GLU A 65 -6.59 5.85 -10.35
N PRO A 66 -6.51 7.17 -10.68
CA PRO A 66 -5.25 7.91 -10.60
C PRO A 66 -4.49 7.73 -9.30
N TYR A 67 -5.17 7.71 -8.15
CA TYR A 67 -4.49 7.53 -6.87
C TYR A 67 -3.68 6.22 -6.85
N ALA A 68 -4.31 5.10 -7.22
CA ALA A 68 -3.66 3.80 -7.15
C ALA A 68 -2.46 3.72 -8.09
N VAL A 69 -2.66 4.11 -9.35
CA VAL A 69 -1.62 4.08 -10.39
C VAL A 69 -0.43 4.95 -10.00
N PHE A 70 -0.65 6.18 -9.55
CA PHE A 70 0.42 7.06 -9.11
C PHE A 70 1.13 6.55 -7.84
N THR A 71 0.40 5.90 -6.93
CA THR A 71 1.02 5.37 -5.70
C THR A 71 1.86 4.11 -5.97
N ASP A 72 1.55 3.35 -7.02
CA ASP A 72 2.29 2.14 -7.39
C ASP A 72 3.66 2.46 -8.04
N GLU A 73 3.82 3.65 -8.63
CA GLU A 73 5.13 4.20 -9.06
C GLU A 73 6.10 4.49 -7.90
N GLY A 74 5.61 4.38 -6.66
CA GLY A 74 6.38 4.56 -5.44
C GLY A 74 6.97 5.98 -5.33
N ARG A 75 8.16 6.10 -4.75
CA ARG A 75 8.80 7.41 -4.52
C ARG A 75 9.17 8.15 -5.82
N SER A 76 9.31 7.43 -6.93
CA SER A 76 9.68 8.04 -8.21
C SER A 76 8.56 8.88 -8.80
N VAL A 77 7.31 8.66 -8.35
CA VAL A 77 6.12 9.34 -8.87
C VAL A 77 6.27 10.86 -8.84
N PHE A 78 6.79 11.41 -7.74
CA PHE A 78 6.90 12.84 -7.54
C PHE A 78 7.98 13.47 -8.40
N ASN A 79 9.02 12.72 -8.77
CA ASN A 79 10.06 13.21 -9.67
C ASN A 79 9.63 13.13 -11.14
N ASN A 80 8.92 12.05 -11.49
CA ASN A 80 8.59 11.73 -12.87
C ASN A 80 7.33 12.48 -13.35
N TYR A 81 6.33 12.64 -12.49
CA TYR A 81 4.98 13.08 -12.89
C TYR A 81 4.53 14.41 -12.30
N TYR A 82 5.33 15.08 -11.45
CA TYR A 82 4.98 16.37 -10.85
C TYR A 82 5.95 17.47 -11.29
N TYR A 83 5.45 18.71 -11.26
CA TYR A 83 6.32 19.89 -11.37
C TYR A 83 7.24 19.97 -10.15
N GLN A 84 8.55 20.11 -10.39
CA GLN A 84 9.57 20.23 -9.34
C GLN A 84 9.62 21.65 -8.73
N ASN A 85 8.45 22.23 -8.44
CA ASN A 85 8.33 23.54 -7.82
C ASN A 85 7.80 23.41 -6.40
N HIS A 86 8.66 23.64 -5.41
CA HIS A 86 8.29 23.54 -4.00
C HIS A 86 7.45 24.74 -3.51
N SER A 87 7.31 25.78 -4.34
CA SER A 87 6.34 26.86 -4.14
C SER A 87 4.93 26.46 -4.57
N ASP A 88 4.74 25.30 -5.19
CA ASP A 88 3.43 24.71 -5.43
C ASP A 88 2.97 23.93 -4.18
N PRO A 89 2.02 24.47 -3.39
CA PRO A 89 1.66 23.91 -2.10
C PRO A 89 0.76 22.66 -2.21
N VAL A 90 0.27 22.34 -3.41
CA VAL A 90 -0.63 21.19 -3.64
C VAL A 90 0.05 20.10 -4.45
N GLY A 91 0.95 20.49 -5.35
CA GLY A 91 1.65 19.56 -6.23
C GLY A 91 0.83 19.25 -7.48
N HIS A 92 1.03 20.04 -8.53
CA HIS A 92 0.40 19.82 -9.82
C HIS A 92 1.22 18.85 -10.67
N PRO A 93 0.56 17.98 -11.47
CA PRO A 93 1.23 17.14 -12.43
C PRO A 93 2.00 17.97 -13.46
N ASN A 94 3.16 17.46 -13.90
CA ASN A 94 3.82 17.95 -15.10
C ASN A 94 3.14 17.38 -16.37
N ALA A 95 3.69 17.66 -17.55
CA ALA A 95 3.13 17.16 -18.81
C ALA A 95 3.02 15.62 -18.85
N ALA A 96 4.03 14.90 -18.34
CA ALA A 96 3.99 13.44 -18.27
C ALA A 96 2.92 12.94 -17.29
N GLY A 97 2.72 13.63 -16.16
CA GLY A 97 1.66 13.31 -15.22
C GLY A 97 0.25 13.53 -15.80
N PHE A 98 0.04 14.60 -16.57
CA PHE A 98 -1.21 14.79 -17.30
C PHE A 98 -1.43 13.76 -18.41
N GLN A 99 -0.36 13.32 -19.09
CA GLN A 99 -0.44 12.23 -20.05
C GLN A 99 -0.88 10.92 -19.36
N LEU A 100 -0.26 10.56 -18.23
CA LEU A 100 -0.64 9.37 -17.46
C LEU A 100 -2.11 9.46 -17.00
N LEU A 101 -2.57 10.64 -16.55
CA LEU A 101 -4.00 10.85 -16.24
C LEU A 101 -4.89 10.59 -17.47
N ALA A 102 -4.54 11.14 -18.63
CA ALA A 102 -5.30 10.93 -19.85
C ALA A 102 -5.36 9.45 -20.25
N GLU A 103 -4.27 8.70 -20.08
CA GLU A 103 -4.22 7.25 -20.32
C GLU A 103 -5.15 6.48 -19.38
N ILE A 104 -5.13 6.78 -18.07
CA ILE A 104 -5.99 6.12 -17.07
C ILE A 104 -7.47 6.33 -17.39
N PHE A 105 -7.89 7.57 -17.70
CA PHE A 105 -9.27 7.84 -18.06
C PHE A 105 -9.62 7.28 -19.45
N GLY A 106 -8.69 7.32 -20.39
CA GLY A 106 -8.84 6.76 -21.73
C GLY A 106 -9.11 5.26 -21.69
N ASP A 107 -8.33 4.51 -20.89
CA ASP A 107 -8.55 3.08 -20.68
C ASP A 107 -9.96 2.80 -20.14
N MET A 108 -10.42 3.57 -19.14
CA MET A 108 -11.78 3.42 -18.59
C MET A 108 -12.88 3.73 -19.61
N ILE A 109 -12.71 4.77 -20.44
CA ILE A 109 -13.65 5.12 -21.51
C ILE A 109 -13.72 4.01 -22.56
N LEU A 110 -12.59 3.38 -22.86
CA LEU A 110 -12.47 2.29 -23.83
C LEU A 110 -12.81 0.91 -23.25
N GLY A 111 -13.13 0.82 -21.96
CA GLY A 111 -13.42 -0.44 -21.26
C GLY A 111 -12.19 -1.36 -21.12
N ILE A 112 -10.99 -0.80 -21.12
CA ILE A 112 -9.73 -1.51 -20.98
C ILE A 112 -9.40 -1.63 -19.48
N ASP A 113 -9.25 -2.86 -19.00
CA ASP A 113 -8.92 -3.13 -17.59
C ASP A 113 -7.45 -3.55 -17.43
N LYS A 114 -6.64 -2.66 -16.86
CA LYS A 114 -5.21 -2.91 -16.57
C LYS A 114 -4.89 -2.86 -15.08
N LEU A 115 -5.88 -2.59 -14.23
CA LEU A 115 -5.62 -2.29 -12.83
C LEU A 115 -6.02 -3.46 -11.95
N ALA A 116 -5.09 -3.93 -11.13
CA ALA A 116 -5.37 -4.95 -10.14
C ALA A 116 -6.27 -4.41 -9.01
N PRO A 117 -6.92 -5.27 -8.22
CA PRO A 117 -7.71 -4.84 -7.08
C PRO A 117 -6.91 -3.93 -6.14
N VAL A 118 -7.46 -2.76 -5.82
CA VAL A 118 -6.75 -1.70 -5.08
C VAL A 118 -7.08 -1.74 -3.59
N ASN A 119 -6.10 -1.40 -2.76
CA ASN A 119 -6.29 -1.31 -1.31
C ASN A 119 -7.06 -0.06 -0.91
N SER A 120 -8.10 -0.23 -0.11
CA SER A 120 -8.95 0.83 0.47
C SER A 120 -8.98 0.83 1.99
N GLY A 121 -8.09 0.09 2.62
CA GLY A 121 -7.89 0.15 4.06
C GLY A 121 -7.17 -1.08 4.57
N PHE A 122 -6.29 -0.86 5.54
CA PHE A 122 -5.62 -1.91 6.29
C PHE A 122 -5.60 -1.52 7.76
N ASN A 123 -5.87 -2.48 8.64
CA ASN A 123 -5.78 -2.29 10.07
C ASN A 123 -5.32 -3.58 10.75
N LYS A 124 -4.65 -3.42 11.90
CA LYS A 124 -4.31 -4.52 12.81
C LYS A 124 -4.67 -4.14 14.24
N SER A 125 -5.07 -5.11 15.06
CA SER A 125 -5.48 -4.85 16.46
C SER A 125 -4.33 -4.52 17.43
N GLY A 126 -3.08 -4.83 17.07
CA GLY A 126 -1.91 -4.60 17.93
C GLY A 126 -1.46 -3.13 17.99
N SER A 127 -0.75 -2.76 19.07
CA SER A 127 -0.24 -1.41 19.28
C SER A 127 0.98 -1.08 18.41
N GLY A 128 1.06 0.14 17.87
CA GLY A 128 2.24 0.60 17.11
C GLY A 128 2.59 -0.33 15.94
N SER A 129 3.84 -0.79 15.84
CA SER A 129 4.29 -1.81 14.88
C SER A 129 4.04 -3.26 15.37
N ASN A 130 3.51 -3.47 16.57
CA ASN A 130 3.45 -4.81 17.14
C ASN A 130 2.38 -5.69 16.50
N LEU A 131 2.70 -6.95 16.25
CA LEU A 131 1.76 -8.01 15.88
C LEU A 131 2.05 -9.25 16.70
N ASN A 132 1.07 -9.72 17.46
CA ASN A 132 1.18 -10.88 18.33
C ASN A 132 0.19 -11.97 17.92
N ALA A 133 0.38 -13.16 18.49
CA ALA A 133 -0.63 -14.21 18.38
C ALA A 133 -1.99 -13.72 18.90
N ASN A 134 -3.05 -14.11 18.20
CA ASN A 134 -4.45 -13.70 18.38
C ASN A 134 -4.80 -12.27 17.97
N ASP A 135 -3.83 -11.44 17.54
CA ASP A 135 -4.14 -10.18 16.88
C ASP A 135 -4.93 -10.42 15.59
N PHE A 136 -5.66 -9.40 15.18
CA PHE A 136 -6.51 -9.42 14.00
C PHE A 136 -5.89 -8.58 12.90
N LEU A 137 -5.89 -9.12 11.67
CA LEU A 137 -5.64 -8.38 10.45
C LEU A 137 -6.96 -8.13 9.73
N TRP A 138 -7.14 -6.91 9.26
CA TRP A 138 -8.28 -6.49 8.46
C TRP A 138 -7.80 -5.70 7.25
N ALA A 139 -8.37 -5.99 6.08
CA ALA A 139 -8.14 -5.18 4.89
C ALA A 139 -9.43 -5.05 4.07
N LYS A 140 -9.53 -3.95 3.30
CA LYS A 140 -10.60 -3.74 2.32
C LYS A 140 -9.98 -3.51 0.94
N LEU A 141 -10.48 -4.23 -0.05
CA LEU A 141 -10.12 -4.05 -1.46
C LEU A 141 -11.30 -3.54 -2.29
N HIS A 142 -11.00 -2.79 -3.34
CA HIS A 142 -11.97 -2.40 -4.38
C HIS A 142 -11.47 -2.83 -5.76
N GLU A 143 -12.42 -3.07 -6.66
CA GLU A 143 -12.17 -3.39 -8.06
C GLU A 143 -13.01 -2.46 -8.94
N SER A 144 -12.34 -1.71 -9.83
CA SER A 144 -12.94 -0.66 -10.65
C SER A 144 -13.69 -1.22 -11.86
N SER A 145 -13.21 -2.31 -12.45
CA SER A 145 -13.57 -2.69 -13.82
C SER A 145 -14.10 -4.11 -13.90
N SER A 146 -13.32 -5.11 -13.50
CA SER A 146 -13.72 -6.52 -13.56
C SER A 146 -14.32 -7.02 -12.24
N SER A 147 -13.80 -8.09 -11.65
CA SER A 147 -14.23 -8.59 -10.35
C SER A 147 -13.08 -9.24 -9.59
N ILE A 148 -13.02 -9.02 -8.29
CA ILE A 148 -12.06 -9.64 -7.38
C ILE A 148 -12.27 -11.15 -7.39
N ARG A 149 -11.20 -11.88 -7.73
CA ARG A 149 -11.15 -13.34 -7.61
C ARG A 149 -10.85 -13.72 -6.16
N LYS A 150 -11.93 -13.95 -5.40
CA LYS A 150 -11.84 -14.24 -3.96
C LYS A 150 -10.96 -15.45 -3.61
N SER A 151 -10.95 -16.49 -4.46
CA SER A 151 -10.13 -17.69 -4.25
C SER A 151 -8.63 -17.44 -4.38
N ALA A 152 -8.22 -16.32 -4.98
CA ALA A 152 -6.82 -15.91 -5.13
C ALA A 152 -6.52 -14.62 -4.34
N THR A 153 -7.33 -14.33 -3.33
CA THR A 153 -7.22 -13.14 -2.48
C THR A 153 -6.93 -13.55 -1.04
N TYR A 154 -5.78 -13.13 -0.50
CA TYR A 154 -5.34 -13.55 0.83
C TYR A 154 -4.34 -12.57 1.46
N PHE A 155 -4.18 -12.67 2.79
CA PHE A 155 -3.00 -12.14 3.47
C PHE A 155 -1.80 -13.06 3.29
N SER A 156 -0.62 -12.49 3.20
CA SER A 156 0.64 -13.21 3.42
C SER A 156 1.45 -12.56 4.54
N ILE A 157 2.15 -13.38 5.30
CA ILE A 157 3.10 -12.97 6.33
C ILE A 157 4.46 -13.53 5.92
N ASN A 158 5.46 -12.66 5.77
CA ASN A 158 6.81 -13.03 5.31
C ASN A 158 6.79 -13.83 3.99
N GLY A 159 5.88 -13.46 3.07
CA GLY A 159 5.71 -14.12 1.77
C GLY A 159 4.92 -15.43 1.81
N ARG A 160 4.55 -15.92 3.00
CA ARG A 160 3.73 -17.13 3.17
C ARG A 160 2.26 -16.78 3.26
N GLU A 161 1.43 -17.41 2.41
CA GLU A 161 -0.04 -17.31 2.51
C GLU A 161 -0.54 -17.80 3.87
N VAL A 162 -1.43 -17.02 4.49
CA VAL A 162 -2.09 -17.39 5.75
C VAL A 162 -3.60 -17.55 5.55
N PRO A 163 -4.27 -18.40 6.35
CA PRO A 163 -5.71 -18.62 6.20
C PRO A 163 -6.49 -17.31 6.27
N THR A 164 -7.14 -16.91 5.18
CA THR A 164 -7.81 -15.61 5.11
C THR A 164 -9.30 -15.80 4.83
N ASN A 165 -10.15 -15.19 5.65
CA ASN A 165 -11.58 -15.12 5.36
C ASN A 165 -11.85 -13.88 4.50
N VAL A 166 -12.34 -14.13 3.27
CA VAL A 166 -12.69 -13.11 2.28
C VAL A 166 -14.21 -13.02 2.14
N SER A 167 -14.77 -11.85 2.42
CA SER A 167 -16.20 -11.55 2.30
C SER A 167 -16.46 -10.36 1.37
N GLY A 168 -17.72 -10.08 1.04
CA GLY A 168 -18.11 -8.95 0.17
C GLY A 168 -18.57 -9.37 -1.22
N SER A 169 -18.49 -8.47 -2.20
CA SER A 169 -18.88 -8.68 -3.61
C SER A 169 -17.65 -8.84 -4.51
N GLY A 170 -17.87 -9.02 -5.83
CA GLY A 170 -16.79 -8.95 -6.82
C GLY A 170 -16.18 -7.55 -6.95
N LYS A 171 -16.87 -6.49 -6.50
CA LYS A 171 -16.35 -5.11 -6.57
C LYS A 171 -15.68 -4.66 -5.28
N ARG A 172 -15.98 -5.32 -4.17
CA ARG A 172 -15.56 -4.93 -2.82
C ARG A 172 -15.31 -6.16 -1.99
N ALA A 173 -14.08 -6.38 -1.58
CA ALA A 173 -13.72 -7.49 -0.70
C ALA A 173 -13.26 -6.99 0.67
N THR A 174 -13.62 -7.72 1.72
CA THR A 174 -13.08 -7.54 3.07
C THR A 174 -12.35 -8.80 3.47
N LEU A 175 -11.07 -8.65 3.82
CA LEU A 175 -10.19 -9.73 4.26
C LEU A 175 -10.05 -9.67 5.77
N THR A 176 -10.08 -10.82 6.41
CA THR A 176 -9.90 -10.95 7.86
C THR A 176 -9.05 -12.16 8.20
N TYR A 177 -8.16 -12.00 9.19
CA TYR A 177 -7.35 -13.10 9.71
C TYR A 177 -7.05 -12.92 11.20
N ARG A 178 -7.13 -14.00 11.97
CA ARG A 178 -6.65 -14.04 13.36
C ARG A 178 -5.29 -14.71 13.39
N VAL A 179 -4.26 -13.93 13.72
CA VAL A 179 -2.86 -14.33 13.66
C VAL A 179 -2.58 -15.49 14.59
N LYS A 180 -1.91 -16.53 14.07
CA LYS A 180 -1.38 -17.63 14.85
C LYS A 180 0.08 -17.39 15.19
N LYS A 181 0.53 -17.88 16.35
CA LYS A 181 1.95 -17.85 16.73
C LYS A 181 2.86 -18.53 15.70
N SER A 182 2.37 -19.57 15.03
CA SER A 182 3.11 -20.32 13.99
C SER A 182 3.33 -19.55 12.68
N ASP A 183 2.66 -18.42 12.51
CA ASP A 183 2.61 -17.68 11.25
C ASP A 183 3.41 -16.39 11.32
N ILE A 184 3.99 -16.07 12.48
CA ILE A 184 4.75 -14.86 12.75
C ILE A 184 6.13 -15.23 13.31
N GLU A 185 7.13 -14.48 12.86
CA GLU A 185 8.48 -14.49 13.43
C GLU A 185 8.65 -13.25 14.33
N CYS A 186 9.87 -12.95 14.79
CA CYS A 186 10.12 -11.82 15.68
C CYS A 186 9.84 -10.48 15.01
N ALA A 187 10.04 -10.39 13.70
CA ALA A 187 9.63 -9.29 12.86
C ALA A 187 9.27 -9.77 11.45
N GLY A 188 8.72 -8.88 10.65
CA GLY A 188 8.43 -9.22 9.27
C GLY A 188 7.53 -8.25 8.54
N ARG A 189 6.93 -8.75 7.45
CA ARG A 189 6.04 -8.00 6.57
C ARG A 189 4.70 -8.69 6.42
N ILE A 190 3.65 -7.88 6.45
CA ILE A 190 2.28 -8.28 6.11
C ILE A 190 2.01 -7.73 4.71
N ALA A 191 1.51 -8.58 3.83
CA ALA A 191 1.06 -8.18 2.51
C ALA A 191 -0.36 -8.69 2.23
N VAL A 192 -1.04 -8.05 1.30
CA VAL A 192 -2.26 -8.57 0.69
C VAL A 192 -1.96 -8.90 -0.76
N ARG A 193 -2.27 -10.12 -1.15
CA ARG A 193 -2.30 -10.54 -2.53
C ARG A 193 -3.74 -10.62 -3.00
N SER A 194 -4.01 -10.13 -4.21
CA SER A 194 -5.29 -10.32 -4.90
C SER A 194 -5.08 -10.34 -6.41
N GLU A 195 -6.06 -10.85 -7.13
CA GLU A 195 -6.17 -10.73 -8.57
C GLU A 195 -7.63 -10.61 -8.97
N ASP A 196 -7.86 -10.09 -10.16
CA ASP A 196 -9.19 -9.92 -10.70
C ASP A 196 -9.60 -11.09 -11.63
N THR A 197 -10.73 -10.92 -12.32
CA THR A 197 -11.26 -11.87 -13.30
C THR A 197 -10.98 -11.44 -14.74
N ALA A 198 -10.14 -10.42 -14.96
CA ALA A 198 -9.71 -10.05 -16.30
C ALA A 198 -8.88 -11.18 -16.94
N SER A 199 -8.71 -11.11 -18.25
CA SER A 199 -7.90 -12.06 -19.03
C SER A 199 -6.94 -11.30 -19.94
N PRO A 200 -5.62 -11.25 -19.60
CA PRO A 200 -5.00 -11.83 -18.40
C PRO A 200 -5.45 -11.15 -17.11
N ALA A 201 -5.32 -11.85 -15.97
CA ALA A 201 -5.71 -11.30 -14.68
C ALA A 201 -4.73 -10.21 -14.24
N ASN A 202 -5.26 -9.10 -13.73
CA ASN A 202 -4.46 -8.07 -13.09
C ASN A 202 -4.17 -8.49 -11.65
N VAL A 203 -2.90 -8.45 -11.25
CA VAL A 203 -2.39 -9.02 -10.00
C VAL A 203 -1.80 -7.93 -9.12
N THR A 204 -2.17 -7.93 -7.84
CA THR A 204 -1.49 -7.15 -6.80
C THR A 204 -0.89 -8.07 -5.74
N ASN A 205 0.29 -7.70 -5.23
CA ASN A 205 0.90 -8.27 -4.03
C ASN A 205 1.58 -7.14 -3.25
N ARG A 206 0.79 -6.46 -2.42
CA ARG A 206 1.21 -5.21 -1.79
C ARG A 206 1.52 -5.41 -0.32
N VAL A 207 2.73 -5.02 0.08
CA VAL A 207 3.11 -4.90 1.50
C VAL A 207 2.27 -3.81 2.15
N MET A 208 1.51 -4.19 3.17
CA MET A 208 0.61 -3.31 3.91
C MET A 208 1.27 -2.74 5.16
N GLY A 209 2.27 -3.43 5.71
CA GLY A 209 3.04 -2.95 6.84
C GLY A 209 4.14 -3.92 7.26
N GLU A 210 5.11 -3.38 7.99
CA GLU A 210 6.09 -4.16 8.75
C GLU A 210 5.57 -4.39 10.17
N TYR A 211 5.98 -5.49 10.80
CA TYR A 211 5.62 -5.82 12.17
C TYR A 211 6.82 -6.26 13.01
N SER A 212 6.66 -6.15 14.32
CA SER A 212 7.51 -6.75 15.35
C SER A 212 6.63 -7.51 16.35
N VAL A 213 7.10 -8.59 16.95
CA VAL A 213 6.36 -9.25 18.05
C VAL A 213 6.58 -8.48 19.34
N GLY A 214 5.51 -8.21 20.08
CA GLY A 214 5.56 -7.50 21.34
C GLY A 214 6.37 -8.28 22.37
N GLY A 215 7.42 -7.66 22.92
CA GLY A 215 8.32 -8.31 23.87
C GLY A 215 9.37 -9.22 23.23
N ALA A 216 9.38 -9.37 21.90
CA ALA A 216 10.49 -10.03 21.22
C ALA A 216 11.75 -9.15 21.30
N LYS A 217 12.87 -9.77 21.65
CA LYS A 217 14.17 -9.09 21.65
C LYS A 217 14.71 -9.08 20.22
N LEU A 218 14.40 -8.05 19.45
CA LEU A 218 14.97 -7.89 18.12
C LEU A 218 16.50 -7.74 18.22
N LEU A 219 17.21 -8.71 17.65
CA LEU A 219 18.67 -8.64 17.56
C LEU A 219 19.02 -7.63 16.47
N LYS A 220 19.90 -6.67 16.79
CA LYS A 220 20.42 -5.77 15.77
C LYS A 220 21.17 -6.60 14.73
N GLY A 221 20.75 -6.51 13.47
CA GLY A 221 21.27 -7.34 12.38
C GLY A 221 20.42 -8.55 12.01
N ASP A 222 19.27 -8.76 12.66
CA ASP A 222 18.21 -9.66 12.16
C ASP A 222 17.41 -8.86 11.10
N VAL A 223 17.83 -8.98 9.85
CA VAL A 223 17.39 -8.17 8.71
C VAL A 223 16.16 -8.79 8.05
N ASP A 224 16.01 -10.11 8.08
CA ASP A 224 14.82 -10.80 7.59
C ASP A 224 13.70 -10.96 8.64
N GLY A 225 14.04 -10.79 9.94
CA GLY A 225 13.11 -10.86 11.06
C GLY A 225 12.87 -12.27 11.59
N ASP A 226 13.68 -13.27 11.20
CA ASP A 226 13.52 -14.70 11.52
C ASP A 226 13.92 -15.09 12.95
N CYS A 227 14.16 -14.09 13.81
CA CYS A 227 14.66 -14.23 15.18
C CYS A 227 16.11 -14.70 15.29
N ARG A 228 16.89 -14.71 14.20
CA ARG A 228 18.29 -15.15 14.18
C ARG A 228 19.11 -14.12 13.41
N VAL A 229 20.41 -14.10 13.68
CA VAL A 229 21.35 -13.31 12.88
C VAL A 229 22.31 -14.27 12.21
N ASN A 230 22.19 -14.44 10.92
CA ASN A 230 22.93 -15.44 10.15
C ASN A 230 23.39 -14.91 8.78
N GLY A 231 23.91 -15.81 7.94
CA GLY A 231 24.46 -15.44 6.62
C GLY A 231 23.41 -14.87 5.65
N PHE A 232 22.13 -15.17 5.86
CA PHE A 232 21.04 -14.62 5.08
C PHE A 232 20.83 -13.13 5.39
N ASP A 233 20.86 -12.74 6.67
CA ASP A 233 20.82 -11.33 7.08
C ASP A 233 21.98 -10.53 6.50
N LEU A 234 23.18 -11.12 6.54
CA LEU A 234 24.37 -10.52 5.95
C LEU A 234 24.18 -10.28 4.45
N SER A 235 23.56 -11.22 3.74
CA SER A 235 23.29 -11.11 2.31
C SER A 235 22.27 -9.98 2.04
N LEU A 236 21.20 -9.88 2.83
CA LEU A 236 20.19 -8.82 2.69
C LEU A 236 20.75 -7.43 3.04
N LEU A 237 21.57 -7.33 4.09
CA LEU A 237 22.30 -6.11 4.41
C LEU A 237 23.21 -5.72 3.24
N GLY A 238 23.95 -6.69 2.68
CA GLY A 238 24.81 -6.50 1.52
C GLY A 238 24.08 -5.92 0.29
N LEU A 239 22.86 -6.39 0.01
CA LEU A 239 22.02 -5.84 -1.08
C LEU A 239 21.64 -4.36 -0.85
N SER A 240 21.48 -3.99 0.42
CA SER A 240 21.09 -2.65 0.85
C SER A 240 22.30 -1.73 1.12
N PHE A 241 23.51 -2.27 1.14
CA PHE A 241 24.73 -1.56 1.53
C PHE A 241 25.01 -0.33 0.65
N GLY A 242 25.41 0.75 1.31
CA GLY A 242 25.66 2.07 0.74
C GLY A 242 24.40 2.86 0.39
N SER A 243 23.20 2.35 0.70
CA SER A 243 21.97 3.09 0.47
C SER A 243 21.58 3.98 1.65
N ARG A 244 20.74 4.98 1.40
CA ARG A 244 20.23 5.93 2.40
C ARG A 244 18.72 5.98 2.41
N ARG A 245 18.13 6.38 3.54
CA ARG A 245 16.70 6.59 3.69
C ARG A 245 16.20 7.49 2.56
N GLY A 246 15.22 6.99 1.81
CA GLY A 246 14.75 7.64 0.58
C GLY A 246 15.05 6.82 -0.68
N GLN A 247 16.15 6.07 -0.71
CA GLN A 247 16.59 5.34 -1.90
C GLN A 247 15.87 3.99 -2.09
N PRO A 248 15.74 3.49 -3.34
CA PRO A 248 15.03 2.24 -3.62
C PRO A 248 15.60 0.99 -2.92
N ARG A 249 16.93 0.94 -2.72
CA ARG A 249 17.61 -0.18 -2.06
C ARG A 249 17.62 -0.09 -0.54
N TYR A 250 17.10 0.98 0.06
CA TYR A 250 17.11 1.16 1.50
C TYR A 250 16.05 0.28 2.17
N SER A 251 16.49 -0.52 3.13
CA SER A 251 15.64 -1.31 4.02
C SER A 251 15.82 -0.82 5.45
N SER A 252 14.73 -0.45 6.12
CA SER A 252 14.73 -0.09 7.55
C SER A 252 15.25 -1.20 8.45
N LEU A 253 15.12 -2.47 8.04
CA LEU A 253 15.63 -3.62 8.77
C LEU A 253 17.15 -3.79 8.62
N ALA A 254 17.73 -3.28 7.53
CA ALA A 254 19.19 -3.29 7.30
C ALA A 254 19.89 -2.03 7.85
N ASP A 255 19.15 -0.95 8.12
CA ASP A 255 19.60 0.23 8.89
C ASP A 255 19.49 -0.08 10.41
N THR A 256 20.37 -0.98 10.85
CA THR A 256 20.35 -1.58 12.18
C THR A 256 20.64 -0.56 13.29
N ASN A 257 21.38 0.52 13.03
CA ASN A 257 21.59 1.61 13.99
C ASN A 257 20.50 2.72 13.87
N SER A 258 19.69 2.67 12.81
CA SER A 258 18.56 3.57 12.52
C SER A 258 18.98 5.02 12.23
N ASP A 259 20.20 5.24 11.74
CA ASP A 259 20.76 6.55 11.43
C ASP A 259 20.36 7.08 10.04
N GLY A 260 19.70 6.25 9.23
CA GLY A 260 19.24 6.59 7.89
C GLY A 260 20.24 6.28 6.77
N SER A 261 21.37 5.65 7.07
CA SER A 261 22.33 5.09 6.13
C SER A 261 22.49 3.59 6.39
N ILE A 262 22.95 2.83 5.38
CA ILE A 262 23.27 1.42 5.54
C ILE A 262 24.75 1.25 5.21
N ASP A 263 25.59 1.10 6.22
CA ASP A 263 27.03 1.10 6.05
C ASP A 263 27.79 0.15 7.01
N GLY A 264 29.08 0.44 7.22
CA GLY A 264 29.95 -0.38 8.07
C GLY A 264 29.51 -0.42 9.53
N GLU A 265 28.82 0.61 10.04
CA GLU A 265 28.26 0.59 11.39
C GLU A 265 27.16 -0.44 11.51
N ASP A 266 26.30 -0.56 10.50
CA ASP A 266 25.25 -1.57 10.48
C ASP A 266 25.79 -2.98 10.39
N LEU A 267 26.78 -3.16 9.52
CA LEU A 267 27.50 -4.42 9.42
C LEU A 267 28.15 -4.80 10.76
N ALA A 268 28.69 -3.83 11.50
CA ALA A 268 29.26 -4.09 12.82
C ALA A 268 28.19 -4.50 13.85
N LYS A 269 26.99 -3.89 13.82
CA LYS A 269 25.87 -4.33 14.68
C LYS A 269 25.46 -5.76 14.35
N LEU A 270 25.34 -6.10 13.06
CA LEU A 270 25.03 -7.46 12.61
C LEU A 270 26.10 -8.44 13.06
N ALA A 271 27.38 -8.16 12.79
CA ALA A 271 28.50 -9.00 13.18
C ALA A 271 28.52 -9.25 14.70
N SER A 272 28.20 -8.24 15.52
CA SER A 272 28.16 -8.38 16.98
C SER A 272 27.11 -9.38 17.49
N ASN A 273 26.10 -9.69 16.67
CA ASN A 273 25.03 -10.63 16.97
C ASN A 273 25.04 -11.88 16.10
N PHE A 274 25.98 -12.02 15.16
CA PHE A 274 26.04 -13.16 14.26
C PHE A 274 26.08 -14.50 15.03
N GLY A 275 25.24 -15.44 14.60
CA GLY A 275 25.02 -16.74 15.23
C GLY A 275 24.11 -16.72 16.47
N LYS A 276 23.62 -15.56 16.92
CA LYS A 276 22.66 -15.47 18.04
C LYS A 276 21.23 -15.61 17.55
N SER A 277 20.36 -16.03 18.47
CA SER A 277 18.92 -16.10 18.29
C SER A 277 18.19 -15.43 19.46
N SER A 278 17.07 -14.76 19.18
CA SER A 278 16.17 -14.23 20.20
C SER A 278 15.09 -15.26 20.54
N SER A 279 15.47 -16.27 21.33
CA SER A 279 14.54 -17.23 21.96
C SER A 279 14.25 -16.84 23.40
#